data_AF-A0A0G3H613-F1
#
_entry.id   AF-A0A0G3H613-F1
#
_cell.length_a   1.000
_cell.length_b   1.000
_cell.length_c   1.000
_cell.angle_alpha   90.00
_cell.angle_beta   90.00
_cell.angle_gamma   90.00
#
_symmetry.space_group_name_H-M   'P 1'
#
loop_
_entity.id
_entity.type
_entity.pdbx_description
1 polymer ?
#
loop_
_entity_poly.entity_id
_entity_poly.type
_entity_poly.pdbx_seq_one_letter_code
_entity_poly.pdbx_strand_id
1 'polypeptide(L)' 'MAELIEIPAALYGRGTKRVVPVDSTVRLDVKIPATLMRGLMVESNETGVPLTKIVERRLSATTETK' A
#
# COMPACT_ATOMS: atom_id res chain seq x y z
N MET A 1 10.87 5.01 -23.46
CA MET A 1 9.92 3.93 -23.14
C MET A 1 9.50 4.11 -21.70
N ALA A 2 8.21 4.08 -21.39
CA ALA A 2 7.76 4.12 -20.00
C ALA A 2 8.04 2.76 -19.35
N GLU A 3 8.64 2.76 -18.17
CA GLU A 3 8.86 1.55 -17.38
C GLU A 3 7.49 1.08 -16.84
N LEU A 4 7.24 -0.23 -16.90
CA LEU A 4 5.94 -0.83 -16.60
C LEU A 4 6.07 -1.85 -15.47
N ILE A 5 5.08 -1.88 -14.58
CA ILE A 5 4.92 -2.87 -13.51
C ILE A 5 3.88 -3.90 -13.94
N GLU A 6 4.25 -5.18 -13.91
CA GLU A 6 3.31 -6.29 -14.09
C GLU A 6 2.77 -6.76 -12.73
N ILE A 7 1.46 -6.61 -12.53
CA ILE A 7 0.76 -7.13 -11.36
C ILE A 7 0.10 -8.47 -11.76
N PRO A 8 0.57 -9.60 -11.21
CA PRO A 8 0.07 -10.91 -11.57
C PRO A 8 -1.38 -11.10 -11.12
N ALA A 9 -2.11 -11.96 -11.82
CA ALA A 9 -3.45 -12.38 -11.41
C ALA A 9 -3.33 -13.28 -10.17
N ALA A 10 -3.46 -12.72 -8.98
CA ALA A 10 -3.51 -13.50 -7.74
C ALA A 10 -4.27 -12.81 -6.60
N LEU A 11 -5.15 -13.61 -5.96
CA LEU A 11 -5.73 -13.54 -4.61
C LEU A 11 -6.85 -12.53 -4.24
N TYR A 12 -7.33 -11.68 -5.14
CA TYR A 12 -8.48 -10.79 -4.86
C TYR A 12 -9.52 -10.71 -6.01
N GLY A 13 -9.81 -11.84 -6.65
CA GLY A 13 -10.95 -11.94 -7.59
C GLY A 13 -10.73 -11.34 -8.99
N ARG A 14 -9.48 -11.13 -9.43
CA ARG A 14 -9.19 -10.68 -10.80
C ARG A 14 -8.74 -11.84 -11.68
N GLY A 15 -9.44 -12.03 -12.81
CA GLY A 15 -9.15 -13.08 -13.78
C GLY A 15 -7.99 -12.78 -14.74
N THR A 16 -7.46 -11.54 -14.74
CA THR A 16 -6.42 -11.11 -15.69
C THR A 16 -5.30 -10.32 -15.02
N LYS A 17 -4.08 -10.48 -15.55
CA LYS A 17 -2.90 -9.68 -15.17
C LYS A 17 -3.14 -8.21 -15.50
N ARG A 18 -2.61 -7.30 -14.68
CA ARG A 18 -2.71 -5.85 -14.90
C ARG A 18 -1.31 -5.29 -15.11
N VAL A 19 -1.15 -4.46 -16.13
CA VAL A 19 0.08 -3.71 -16.39
C VAL A 19 -0.19 -2.24 -16.09
N VAL A 20 0.70 -1.59 -15.33
CA VAL A 20 0.59 -0.16 -14.99
C VAL A 20 1.94 0.54 -15.18
N PRO A 21 1.96 1.81 -15.59
CA PRO A 21 3.18 2.62 -15.56
C PRO A 21 3.78 2.73 -14.15
N VAL A 22 5.11 2.80 -14.04
CA VAL A 22 5.83 2.92 -12.75
C VAL A 22 5.46 4.20 -11.98
N ASP A 23 5.12 5.27 -12.68
CA ASP A 23 4.72 6.57 -12.11
C ASP A 23 3.23 6.63 -11.72
N SER A 24 2.46 5.58 -11.99
CA SER A 24 1.02 5.56 -11.69
C SER A 24 0.73 5.19 -10.23
N THR A 25 -0.29 5.82 -9.65
CA THR A 25 -0.82 5.42 -8.33
C THR A 25 -1.69 4.16 -8.45
N VAL A 26 -1.41 3.14 -7.64
CA VAL A 26 -2.16 1.88 -7.61
C VAL A 26 -2.85 1.70 -6.27
N ARG A 27 -4.17 1.45 -6.29
CA ARG A 27 -4.92 1.05 -5.09
C ARG A 27 -4.56 -0.40 -4.71
N LEU A 28 -4.15 -0.59 -3.46
CA LEU A 28 -3.85 -1.87 -2.85
C LEU A 28 -4.84 -2.11 -1.69
N ASP A 29 -5.68 -3.13 -1.81
CA ASP A 29 -6.58 -3.57 -0.73
C ASP A 29 -5.96 -4.79 -0.03
N VAL A 30 -5.64 -4.68 1.26
CA VAL A 30 -5.01 -5.74 2.06
C VAL A 30 -5.83 -6.05 3.31
N LYS A 31 -5.85 -7.33 3.70
CA LYS A 31 -6.37 -7.74 5.01
C LYS A 31 -5.23 -7.68 6.02
N ILE A 32 -5.42 -6.97 7.12
CA ILE A 32 -4.45 -6.85 8.20
C ILE A 32 -5.03 -7.37 9.52
N PRO A 33 -4.21 -7.87 10.45
CA PRO A 33 -4.67 -8.25 11.78
C PRO A 33 -5.29 -7.05 12.52
N ALA A 34 -6.33 -7.32 13.32
CA ALA A 34 -7.01 -6.29 14.10
C ALA A 34 -6.07 -5.58 15.11
N THR A 35 -5.07 -6.30 15.63
CA THR A 35 -4.03 -5.73 16.51
C THR A 35 -3.19 -4.67 15.80
N LEU A 36 -2.84 -4.90 14.53
CA LEU A 36 -2.10 -3.93 13.72
C LEU A 36 -2.97 -2.70 13.40
N MET A 37 -4.23 -2.91 13.01
CA MET A 37 -5.18 -1.81 12.80
C MET A 37 -5.34 -0.96 14.07
N ARG A 38 -5.44 -1.59 15.24
CA ARG A 38 -5.51 -0.89 16.52
C ARG A 38 -4.29 0.01 16.75
N GLY A 39 -3.08 -0.49 16.48
CA GLY A 39 -1.86 0.30 16.60
C GLY A 39 -1.85 1.52 15.69
N LEU A 40 -2.25 1.35 14.42
CA LEU A 40 -2.35 2.47 13.48
C LEU A 40 -3.40 3.51 13.90
N MET A 41 -4.53 3.07 14.46
CA MET A 41 -5.56 3.98 14.96
C MET A 41 -5.12 4.80 16.16
N VAL A 42 -4.37 4.20 17.09
CA VAL A 42 -3.81 4.93 18.23
C VAL A 42 -2.87 6.03 17.74
N GLU A 43 -1.93 5.71 16.85
CA GLU A 43 -1.01 6.70 16.28
C GLU A 43 -1.75 7.82 15.53
N SER A 44 -2.78 7.46 14.74
CA SER A 44 -3.60 8.44 14.02
C SER A 44 -4.30 9.42 14.97
N ASN A 45 -4.85 8.92 16.08
CA ASN A 45 -5.51 9.76 17.07
C ASN A 45 -4.53 10.64 17.84
N GLU A 46 -3.34 10.13 18.19
CA GLU A 46 -2.32 10.87 18.93
C GLU A 46 -1.68 11.98 18.10
N THR A 47 -1.49 11.73 16.80
CA THR A 47 -0.79 12.67 15.90
C THR A 47 -1.73 13.55 15.09
N GLY A 48 -3.02 13.21 15.03
CA GLY A 48 -4.00 13.82 14.12
C GLY A 48 -3.75 13.51 12.64
N VAL A 49 -2.81 12.62 12.31
CA VAL A 49 -2.44 12.29 10.93
C VAL A 49 -3.36 11.19 10.39
N PRO A 50 -3.89 11.30 9.16
CA PRO A 50 -4.71 10.25 8.56
C PRO A 50 -3.96 8.92 8.40
N LEU A 51 -4.66 7.81 8.59
CA LEU A 51 -4.12 6.45 8.42
C LEU A 51 -3.39 6.25 7.07
N THR A 52 -3.94 6.80 5.98
CA THR A 52 -3.34 6.69 4.64
C THR A 52 -1.93 7.29 4.61
N LYS A 53 -1.72 8.43 5.27
CA LYS A 53 -0.42 9.09 5.37
C LYS A 53 0.55 8.35 6.28
N ILE A 54 0.06 7.75 7.37
CA ILE A 54 0.89 6.90 8.25
C ILE A 54 1.39 5.67 7.48
N VAL A 55 0.48 4.99 6.76
CA VAL A 55 0.82 3.82 5.95
C VAL A 55 1.78 4.19 4.81
N GLU A 56 1.53 5.29 4.10
CA GLU A 56 2.42 5.82 3.06
C GLU A 56 3.84 6.02 3.59
N ARG A 57 4.01 6.73 4.72
CA ARG A 57 5.33 6.98 5.33
C ARG A 57 6.06 5.68 5.67
N ARG A 58 5.38 4.71 6.28
CA ARG A 58 5.99 3.43 6.67
C ARG A 58 6.41 2.62 5.44
N LEU A 59 5.61 2.63 4.37
CA LEU A 59 5.94 1.96 3.12
C LEU A 59 7.15 2.61 2.45
N SER A 60 7.19 3.95 2.36
CA SER A 60 8.31 4.69 1.76
C SER A 60 9.63 4.48 2.51
N ALA A 61 9.60 4.46 3.85
CA ALA A 61 10.79 4.22 4.68
C ALA A 61 11.41 2.83 4.46
N THR A 62 10.61 1.85 4.04
CA THR A 62 11.07 0.48 3.79
C THR A 62 11.72 0.35 2.40
N THR A 63 11.36 1.22 1.45
CA THR A 63 11.88 1.22 0.09
C THR A 63 13.21 1.97 -0.09
N GLU A 64 13.63 2.78 0.87
CA GLU A 64 14.94 3.48 0.86
C GLU A 64 16.12 2.59 1.27
N THR A 65 15.88 1.33 1.64
CA THR A 65 16.95 0.35 1.92
C THR A 65 17.28 -0.46 0.66
N LYS A 66 17.96 0.17 -0.30
CA LYS A 66 18.69 -0.53 -1.37
C LYS A 66 19.79 0.32 -1.98
#